data_AF-A0A1G9IS97-F1
#
_entry.id   AF-A0A1G9IS97-F1
#
_cell.length_a   1.000
_cell.length_b   1.000
_cell.length_c   1.000
_cell.angle_alpha   90.00
_cell.angle_beta   90.00
_cell.angle_gamma   90.00
#
_symmetry.space_group_name_H-M   'P 1'
#
loop_
_entity.id
_entity.type
_entity.pdbx_description
1 polymer ?
#
loop_
_entity_poly.entity_id
_entity_poly.type
_entity_poly.pdbx_seq_one_letter_code
_entity_poly.pdbx_strand_id
1 'polypeptide(L)'
;MATTVSDSSDDATRYRTAQLGLTRLLVRDVRGLRRLILPSRLRESVPDWLTAMNAVIVQYARTSGSLAAEFYDAQREAAGMSGPFTVPLAEPPPEEQVTASLRWATKDLWPRDPDEATPAQLQPMDVRLEQAETKAEQVAQKLVADTGRGTVREAVRQDRQATAWARAAALGACAFCKLLASRGAVYAQDTADFRAHDGCHCGVIPVFKGQRFELSRQAREWERIYREYAEGHPGDQLRLFRRALAEYDSNPLPGSH
;
A
#
# COMPACT_ATOMS: atom_id res chain seq x y z
N MET A 1 22.00 18.61 -18.59
CA MET A 1 20.81 18.00 -19.22
C MET A 1 19.92 17.48 -18.10
N ALA A 2 18.60 17.60 -18.23
CA ALA A 2 17.69 17.02 -17.24
C ALA A 2 17.78 15.49 -17.30
N THR A 3 18.03 14.83 -16.17
CA THR A 3 18.00 13.37 -16.07
C THR A 3 16.56 12.90 -15.97
N THR A 4 16.29 11.62 -16.24
CA THR A 4 14.93 11.07 -16.19
C THR A 4 14.78 10.07 -15.05
N VAL A 5 13.57 9.97 -14.52
CA VAL A 5 13.18 8.98 -13.50
C VAL A 5 11.78 8.45 -13.83
N SER A 6 11.51 7.18 -13.55
CA SER A 6 10.25 6.53 -13.90
C SER A 6 9.82 5.54 -12.83
N ASP A 7 8.53 5.24 -12.75
CA ASP A 7 7.97 4.15 -11.95
C ASP A 7 8.30 2.73 -12.48
N SER A 8 9.05 2.67 -13.59
CA SER A 8 9.69 1.47 -14.11
C SER A 8 11.22 1.56 -14.16
N SER A 9 11.86 2.43 -13.38
CA SER A 9 13.33 2.42 -13.25
C SER A 9 13.81 1.10 -12.60
N ASP A 10 15.09 0.78 -12.79
CA ASP A 10 15.69 -0.41 -12.18
C ASP A 10 15.57 -0.40 -10.66
N ASP A 11 15.88 0.74 -10.02
CA ASP A 11 15.78 0.88 -8.55
C ASP A 11 14.33 0.78 -8.07
N ALA A 12 13.38 1.37 -8.79
CA ALA A 12 11.95 1.22 -8.48
C ALA A 12 11.50 -0.25 -8.59
N THR A 13 12.03 -0.98 -9.57
CA THR A 13 11.72 -2.40 -9.78
C THR A 13 12.34 -3.28 -8.69
N ARG A 14 13.60 -3.01 -8.31
CA ARG A 14 14.29 -3.69 -7.20
C ARG A 14 13.56 -3.47 -5.89
N TYR A 15 13.22 -2.21 -5.57
CA TYR A 15 12.48 -1.87 -4.36
C TYR A 15 11.10 -2.54 -4.31
N ARG A 16 10.34 -2.51 -5.41
CA ARG A 16 9.06 -3.22 -5.51
C ARG A 16 9.24 -4.73 -5.27
N THR A 17 10.28 -5.33 -5.85
CA THR A 17 10.58 -6.76 -5.69
C THR A 17 10.92 -7.10 -4.24
N ALA A 18 11.72 -6.27 -3.58
CA ALA A 18 12.05 -6.42 -2.17
C ALA A 18 10.82 -6.31 -1.26
N GLN A 19 9.95 -5.32 -1.49
CA GLN A 19 8.69 -5.15 -0.74
C GLN A 19 7.73 -6.35 -0.93
N LEU A 20 7.67 -6.92 -2.14
CA LEU A 20 6.90 -8.15 -2.39
C LEU A 20 7.50 -9.36 -1.69
N GLY A 21 8.82 -9.48 -1.66
CA GLY A 21 9.53 -10.51 -0.89
C GLY A 21 9.23 -10.41 0.60
N LEU A 22 9.34 -9.21 1.17
CA LEU A 22 9.00 -8.91 2.56
C LEU A 22 7.54 -9.26 2.87
N THR A 23 6.63 -8.91 1.97
CA THR A 23 5.20 -9.23 2.10
C THR A 23 4.94 -10.74 2.15
N ARG A 24 5.64 -11.54 1.34
CA ARG A 24 5.48 -13.01 1.37
C ARG A 24 5.90 -13.62 2.70
N LEU A 25 7.01 -13.13 3.26
CA LEU A 25 7.49 -13.56 4.57
C LEU A 25 6.53 -13.13 5.69
N LEU A 26 6.04 -11.89 5.65
CA LEU A 26 5.02 -11.37 6.56
C LEU A 26 3.77 -12.26 6.54
N VAL A 27 3.22 -12.54 5.35
CA VAL A 27 2.00 -13.35 5.19
C VAL A 27 2.18 -14.75 5.76
N ARG A 28 3.35 -15.39 5.51
CA ARG A 28 3.67 -16.70 6.10
C ARG A 28 3.62 -16.64 7.63
N ASP A 29 4.24 -15.63 8.23
CA ASP A 29 4.37 -15.55 9.68
C ASP A 29 3.02 -15.22 10.35
N VAL A 30 2.24 -14.27 9.81
CA VAL A 30 0.91 -13.93 10.36
C VAL A 30 -0.10 -15.08 10.19
N ARG A 31 -0.05 -15.85 9.09
CA ARG A 31 -0.83 -17.08 8.93
C ARG A 31 -0.49 -18.10 10.02
N GLY A 32 0.78 -18.23 10.36
CA GLY A 32 1.22 -19.10 11.46
C GLY A 32 0.61 -18.72 12.82
N LEU A 33 0.28 -17.45 13.04
CA LEU A 33 -0.33 -16.98 14.28
C LEU A 33 -1.80 -17.38 14.41
N ARG A 34 -2.45 -17.83 13.33
CA ARG A 34 -3.84 -18.26 13.35
C ARG A 34 -4.16 -19.28 14.44
N ARG A 35 -3.21 -20.19 14.71
CA ARG A 35 -3.29 -21.20 15.77
C ARG A 35 -3.57 -20.65 17.17
N LEU A 36 -3.31 -19.36 17.39
CA LEU A 36 -3.58 -18.69 18.66
C LEU A 36 -5.07 -18.42 18.84
N ILE A 37 -5.87 -18.29 17.78
CA ILE A 37 -7.31 -18.07 17.92
C ILE A 37 -8.01 -19.40 18.20
N LEU A 38 -8.54 -19.55 19.41
CA LEU A 38 -9.29 -20.72 19.85
C LEU A 38 -10.79 -20.42 19.79
N PRO A 39 -11.57 -21.05 18.88
CA PRO A 39 -12.99 -20.72 18.70
C PRO A 39 -13.86 -20.91 19.95
N SER A 40 -13.49 -21.84 20.83
CA SER A 40 -14.17 -22.09 22.10
C SER A 40 -13.82 -21.08 23.21
N ARG A 41 -12.78 -20.24 23.01
CA ARG A 41 -12.22 -19.32 24.01
C ARG A 41 -11.79 -18.00 23.35
N LEU A 42 -12.67 -17.40 22.55
CA LEU A 42 -12.34 -16.19 21.78
C LEU A 42 -11.97 -15.00 22.68
N ARG A 43 -12.63 -14.87 23.84
CA ARG A 43 -12.41 -13.76 24.79
C ARG A 43 -10.98 -13.76 25.33
N GLU A 44 -10.43 -14.94 25.57
CA GLU A 44 -9.07 -15.13 26.08
C GLU A 44 -8.04 -15.15 24.95
N SER A 45 -8.34 -15.82 23.84
CA SER A 45 -7.36 -16.15 22.80
C SER A 45 -7.15 -15.07 21.73
N VAL A 46 -8.16 -14.24 21.44
CA VAL A 46 -8.01 -13.13 20.48
C VAL A 46 -7.04 -12.05 21.00
N PRO A 47 -7.07 -11.62 22.27
CA PRO A 47 -6.04 -10.71 22.82
C PRO A 47 -4.60 -11.20 22.66
N ASP A 48 -4.34 -12.48 22.91
CA ASP A 48 -3.01 -13.07 22.72
C ASP A 48 -2.59 -13.05 21.24
N TRP A 49 -3.53 -13.37 20.34
CA TRP A 49 -3.31 -13.25 18.90
C TRP A 49 -3.03 -11.80 18.47
N LEU A 50 -3.77 -10.80 18.99
CA LEU A 50 -3.56 -9.38 18.70
C LEU A 50 -2.14 -8.94 19.12
N THR A 51 -1.70 -9.35 20.31
CA THR A 51 -0.37 -9.05 20.83
C THR A 51 0.73 -9.64 19.93
N ALA A 52 0.58 -10.90 19.52
CA ALA A 52 1.52 -11.56 18.62
C ALA A 52 1.54 -10.91 17.22
N MET A 53 0.38 -10.57 16.67
CA MET A 53 0.26 -9.86 15.39
C MET A 53 0.95 -8.50 15.43
N ASN A 54 0.77 -7.73 16.51
CA ASN A 54 1.41 -6.43 16.67
C ASN A 54 2.93 -6.54 16.65
N ALA A 55 3.51 -7.50 17.38
CA ALA A 55 4.95 -7.72 17.40
C ALA A 55 5.51 -8.03 15.99
N VAL A 56 4.85 -8.92 15.24
CA VAL A 56 5.24 -9.24 13.86
C VAL A 56 5.09 -8.02 12.95
N ILE A 57 3.96 -7.31 12.99
CA ILE A 57 3.73 -6.12 12.15
C ILE A 57 4.80 -5.06 12.41
N VAL A 58 5.13 -4.76 13.68
CA VAL A 58 6.16 -3.77 14.03
C VAL A 58 7.53 -4.16 13.49
N GLN A 59 7.92 -5.44 13.61
CA GLN A 59 9.20 -5.92 13.09
C GLN A 59 9.30 -5.77 11.56
N TYR A 60 8.26 -6.19 10.85
CA TYR A 60 8.22 -6.09 9.39
C TYR A 60 8.09 -4.64 8.92
N ALA A 61 7.36 -3.78 9.64
CA ALA A 61 7.25 -2.35 9.36
C ALA A 61 8.62 -1.65 9.41
N ARG A 62 9.43 -1.93 10.44
CA ARG A 62 10.82 -1.41 10.53
C ARG A 62 11.65 -1.83 9.32
N THR A 63 11.55 -3.10 8.93
CA THR A 63 12.26 -3.62 7.74
C THR A 63 11.79 -2.94 6.45
N SER A 64 10.49 -2.72 6.30
CA SER A 64 9.93 -1.98 5.15
C SER A 64 10.42 -0.53 5.10
N GLY A 65 10.57 0.12 6.26
CA GLY A 65 11.19 1.43 6.39
C GLY A 65 12.66 1.44 5.97
N SER A 66 13.47 0.48 6.43
CA SER A 66 14.88 0.37 6.01
C SER A 66 15.04 0.15 4.50
N LEU A 67 14.24 -0.75 3.90
CA LEU A 67 14.23 -0.94 2.44
C LEU A 67 13.85 0.34 1.69
N ALA A 68 12.94 1.14 2.27
CA ALA A 68 12.53 2.41 1.70
C ALA A 68 13.62 3.49 1.78
N ALA A 69 14.39 3.50 2.87
CA ALA A 69 15.55 4.38 3.03
C ALA A 69 16.65 4.05 2.03
N GLU A 70 17.02 2.78 1.90
CA GLU A 70 18.00 2.32 0.89
C GLU A 70 17.56 2.68 -0.53
N PHE A 71 16.27 2.49 -0.84
CA PHE A 71 15.70 2.89 -2.13
C PHE A 71 15.78 4.40 -2.36
N TYR A 72 15.49 5.21 -1.34
CA TYR A 72 15.57 6.67 -1.45
C TYR A 72 17.01 7.14 -1.68
N ASP A 73 17.98 6.58 -0.94
CA ASP A 73 19.39 6.90 -1.10
C ASP A 73 19.90 6.54 -2.50
N ALA A 74 19.52 5.35 -3.02
CA ALA A 74 19.85 4.95 -4.39
C ALA A 74 19.27 5.91 -5.44
N GLN A 75 18.00 6.31 -5.28
CA GLN A 75 17.37 7.28 -6.18
C GLN A 75 18.02 8.66 -6.11
N ARG A 76 18.46 9.08 -4.92
CA ARG A 76 19.14 10.35 -4.69
C ARG A 76 20.54 10.35 -5.32
N GLU A 77 21.27 9.25 -5.20
CA GLU A 77 22.56 9.03 -5.85
C GLU A 77 22.42 9.01 -7.38
N ALA A 78 21.45 8.26 -7.91
CA ALA A 78 21.16 8.19 -9.34
C ALA A 78 20.75 9.55 -9.94
N ALA A 79 20.16 10.43 -9.12
CA ALA A 79 19.87 11.80 -9.49
C ALA A 79 21.10 12.73 -9.48
N GLY A 80 22.25 12.29 -8.96
CA GLY A 80 23.46 13.09 -8.80
C GLY A 80 23.37 14.12 -7.69
N MET A 81 22.48 13.92 -6.71
CA MET A 81 22.28 14.85 -5.60
C MET A 81 23.44 14.70 -4.60
N SER A 82 24.11 15.82 -4.31
CA SER A 82 25.28 15.84 -3.44
C SER A 82 24.95 16.39 -2.05
N GLY A 83 25.90 16.26 -1.13
CA GLY A 83 25.76 16.73 0.25
C GLY A 83 25.03 15.75 1.17
N PRO A 84 25.17 15.93 2.50
CA PRO A 84 24.64 15.01 3.49
C PRO A 84 23.10 15.07 3.52
N PHE A 85 22.48 13.91 3.56
CA PHE A 85 21.07 13.73 3.89
C PHE A 85 20.94 12.37 4.58
N THR A 86 20.11 12.30 5.60
CA THR A 86 19.81 11.06 6.31
C THR A 86 18.33 10.82 6.18
N VAL A 87 17.96 9.68 5.57
CA VAL A 87 16.55 9.37 5.36
C VAL A 87 15.83 9.20 6.71
N PRO A 88 14.80 10.00 6.99
CA PRO A 88 13.99 9.83 8.20
C PRO A 88 13.14 8.56 8.06
N LEU A 89 13.43 7.54 8.88
CA LEU A 89 12.60 6.35 8.95
C LEU A 89 11.24 6.70 9.54
N ALA A 90 10.16 6.33 8.85
CA ALA A 90 8.84 6.46 9.43
C ALA A 90 8.69 5.50 10.62
N GLU A 91 8.02 5.97 11.66
CA GLU A 91 7.70 5.12 12.81
C GLU A 91 6.79 3.95 12.39
N PRO A 92 6.94 2.77 13.01
CA PRO A 92 5.97 1.70 12.89
C PRO A 92 4.56 2.16 13.29
N PRO A 93 3.51 1.48 12.81
CA PRO A 93 2.13 1.83 13.18
C PRO A 93 1.95 1.78 14.72
N PRO A 94 1.29 2.77 15.34
CA PRO A 94 0.98 2.73 16.76
C PRO A 94 0.13 1.51 17.11
N GLU A 95 0.35 0.93 18.31
CA GLU A 95 -0.35 -0.28 18.76
C GLU A 95 -1.87 -0.13 18.75
N GLU A 96 -2.39 1.05 19.09
CA GLU A 96 -3.83 1.34 19.03
C GLU A 96 -4.38 1.20 17.61
N GLN A 97 -3.65 1.70 16.60
CA GLN A 97 -4.03 1.58 15.20
C GLN A 97 -4.03 0.10 14.77
N VAL A 98 -2.97 -0.64 15.11
CA VAL A 98 -2.86 -2.07 14.80
C VAL A 98 -4.03 -2.84 15.43
N THR A 99 -4.29 -2.60 16.72
CA THR A 99 -5.36 -3.25 17.47
C THR A 99 -6.73 -2.94 16.89
N ALA A 100 -7.01 -1.68 16.55
CA ALA A 100 -8.28 -1.28 15.95
C ALA A 100 -8.52 -1.97 14.60
N SER A 101 -7.51 -2.01 13.72
CA SER A 101 -7.62 -2.66 12.42
C SER A 101 -7.80 -4.18 12.52
N LEU A 102 -7.09 -4.85 13.44
CA LEU A 102 -7.22 -6.29 13.64
C LEU A 102 -8.51 -6.69 14.36
N ARG A 103 -9.04 -5.84 15.26
CA ARG A 103 -10.39 -6.01 15.82
C ARG A 103 -11.46 -5.93 14.75
N TRP A 104 -11.32 -5.01 13.79
CA TRP A 104 -12.21 -4.97 12.62
C TRP A 104 -12.10 -6.26 11.79
N ALA A 105 -10.88 -6.76 11.56
CA ALA A 105 -10.67 -7.99 10.79
C ALA A 105 -11.34 -9.23 11.44
N THR A 106 -11.33 -9.30 12.78
CA THR A 106 -11.88 -10.42 13.56
C THR A 106 -13.31 -10.21 14.04
N LYS A 107 -13.97 -9.10 13.67
CA LYS A 107 -15.29 -8.71 14.21
C LYS A 107 -16.37 -9.79 14.02
N ASP A 108 -16.27 -10.58 12.95
CA ASP A 108 -17.29 -11.57 12.58
C ASP A 108 -17.11 -12.91 13.35
N LEU A 109 -15.99 -13.09 14.08
CA LEU A 109 -15.78 -14.28 14.92
C LEU A 109 -16.70 -14.29 16.15
N TRP A 110 -17.04 -13.10 16.65
CA TRP A 110 -17.82 -12.96 17.87
C TRP A 110 -19.28 -13.37 17.64
N PRO A 111 -19.86 -14.19 18.54
CA PRO A 111 -21.26 -14.57 18.44
C PRO A 111 -22.17 -13.34 18.56
N ARG A 112 -23.27 -13.35 17.82
CA ARG A 112 -24.34 -12.36 17.86
C ARG A 112 -25.68 -13.07 17.92
N ASP A 113 -26.68 -12.35 18.41
CA ASP A 113 -28.07 -12.78 18.26
C ASP A 113 -28.37 -12.97 16.77
N PRO A 114 -28.94 -14.11 16.34
CA PRO A 114 -29.28 -14.37 14.94
C PRO A 114 -30.12 -13.26 14.29
N ASP A 115 -31.01 -12.61 15.05
CA ASP A 115 -31.89 -11.55 14.54
C ASP A 115 -31.13 -10.23 14.28
N GLU A 116 -29.93 -10.08 14.86
CA GLU A 116 -29.03 -8.93 14.68
C GLU A 116 -27.79 -9.24 13.83
N ALA A 117 -27.54 -10.52 13.52
CA ALA A 117 -26.32 -10.97 12.88
C ALA A 117 -26.30 -10.66 11.38
N THR A 118 -25.16 -10.19 10.88
CA THR A 118 -24.96 -10.07 9.43
C THR A 118 -24.87 -11.45 8.77
N PRO A 119 -25.13 -11.58 7.45
CA PRO A 119 -24.96 -12.86 6.74
C PRO A 119 -23.57 -13.48 6.89
N ALA A 120 -22.52 -12.66 7.07
CA ALA A 120 -21.16 -13.12 7.33
C ALA A 120 -21.01 -13.75 8.74
N GLN A 121 -21.68 -13.19 9.74
CA GLN A 121 -21.65 -13.69 11.12
C GLN A 121 -22.45 -14.97 11.33
N LEU A 122 -23.42 -15.23 10.45
CA LEU A 122 -24.22 -16.45 10.43
C LEU A 122 -23.49 -17.63 9.76
N GLN A 123 -22.35 -17.39 9.09
CA GLN A 123 -21.61 -18.46 8.45
C GLN A 123 -21.03 -19.46 9.47
N PRO A 124 -20.76 -20.71 9.03
CA PRO A 124 -19.97 -21.66 9.80
C PRO A 124 -18.67 -21.05 10.34
N MET A 125 -18.25 -21.49 11.52
CA MET A 125 -17.11 -20.89 12.22
C MET A 125 -15.84 -20.94 11.37
N ASP A 126 -15.54 -22.07 10.73
CA ASP A 126 -14.43 -22.24 9.78
C ASP A 126 -14.41 -21.18 8.67
N VAL A 127 -15.55 -20.89 8.04
CA VAL A 127 -15.67 -19.83 7.02
C VAL A 127 -15.37 -18.44 7.61
N ARG A 128 -15.89 -18.15 8.81
CA ARG A 128 -15.64 -16.86 9.49
C ARG A 128 -14.17 -16.69 9.86
N LEU A 129 -13.52 -17.78 10.25
CA LEU A 129 -12.11 -17.83 10.57
C LEU A 129 -11.24 -17.56 9.33
N GLU A 130 -11.53 -18.20 8.19
CA GLU A 130 -10.84 -17.95 6.91
C GLU A 130 -11.00 -16.49 6.45
N GLN A 131 -12.20 -15.91 6.61
CA GLN A 131 -12.44 -14.51 6.30
C GLN A 131 -11.67 -13.56 7.23
N ALA A 132 -11.60 -13.88 8.53
CA ALA A 132 -10.83 -13.10 9.50
C ALA A 132 -9.32 -13.17 9.20
N GLU A 133 -8.81 -14.34 8.84
CA GLU A 133 -7.43 -14.54 8.38
C GLU A 133 -7.12 -13.66 7.16
N THR A 134 -7.96 -13.75 6.13
CA THR A 134 -7.79 -12.97 4.89
C THR A 134 -7.77 -11.46 5.17
N LYS A 135 -8.70 -10.97 6.01
CA LYS A 135 -8.74 -9.55 6.40
C LYS A 135 -7.49 -9.16 7.20
N ALA A 136 -7.08 -9.99 8.16
CA ALA A 136 -5.92 -9.72 9.00
C ALA A 136 -4.61 -9.69 8.19
N GLU A 137 -4.46 -10.57 7.19
CA GLU A 137 -3.35 -10.55 6.24
C GLU A 137 -3.30 -9.23 5.48
N GLN A 138 -4.44 -8.77 4.94
CA GLN A 138 -4.48 -7.53 4.16
C GLN A 138 -4.20 -6.28 5.02
N VAL A 139 -4.68 -6.27 6.28
CA VAL A 139 -4.36 -5.26 7.28
C VAL A 139 -2.86 -5.23 7.57
N ALA A 140 -2.25 -6.38 7.87
CA ALA A 140 -0.83 -6.48 8.17
C ALA A 140 0.03 -5.99 6.98
N GLN A 141 -0.30 -6.45 5.76
CA GLN A 141 0.36 -6.01 4.53
C GLN A 141 0.29 -4.50 4.35
N LYS A 142 -0.89 -3.90 4.55
CA LYS A 142 -1.07 -2.45 4.42
C LYS A 142 -0.22 -1.70 5.43
N LEU A 143 -0.31 -2.05 6.71
CA LEU A 143 0.38 -1.36 7.79
C LEU A 143 1.90 -1.39 7.60
N VAL A 144 2.46 -2.55 7.23
CA VAL A 144 3.88 -2.70 6.92
C VAL A 144 4.29 -1.86 5.71
N ALA A 145 3.53 -1.95 4.60
CA ALA A 145 3.86 -1.21 3.40
C ALA A 145 3.66 0.32 3.57
N ASP A 146 2.74 0.75 4.43
CA ASP A 146 2.53 2.16 4.77
C ASP A 146 3.74 2.76 5.47
N THR A 147 4.46 2.01 6.32
CA THR A 147 5.72 2.48 6.92
C THR A 147 6.80 2.74 5.87
N GLY A 148 6.99 1.84 4.90
CA GLY A 148 7.91 2.06 3.78
C GLY A 148 7.50 3.27 2.92
N ARG A 149 6.21 3.39 2.59
CA ARG A 149 5.69 4.57 1.86
C ARG A 149 5.86 5.87 2.63
N GLY A 150 5.61 5.85 3.93
CA GLY A 150 5.81 6.97 4.84
C GLY A 150 7.26 7.43 4.85
N THR A 151 8.21 6.48 4.90
CA THR A 151 9.65 6.77 4.88
C THR A 151 10.06 7.53 3.61
N VAL A 152 9.66 7.06 2.41
CA VAL A 152 9.96 7.77 1.16
C VAL A 152 9.32 9.16 1.13
N ARG A 153 8.04 9.28 1.56
CA ARG A 153 7.34 10.58 1.57
C ARG A 153 7.98 11.58 2.52
N GLU A 154 8.33 11.13 3.71
CA GLU A 154 8.95 11.97 4.72
C GLU A 154 10.35 12.40 4.27
N ALA A 155 11.09 11.51 3.60
CA ALA A 155 12.34 11.88 2.95
C ALA A 155 12.15 12.93 1.86
N VAL A 156 11.16 12.78 0.97
CA VAL A 156 10.81 13.81 -0.03
C VAL A 156 10.47 15.14 0.63
N ARG A 157 9.74 15.12 1.75
CA ARG A 157 9.34 16.32 2.49
C ARG A 157 10.53 17.05 3.12
N GLN A 158 11.51 16.30 3.64
CA GLN A 158 12.66 16.87 4.35
C GLN A 158 13.85 17.21 3.43
N ASP A 159 14.06 16.47 2.34
CA ASP A 159 15.17 16.74 1.42
C ASP A 159 14.86 17.95 0.53
N ARG A 160 15.64 19.02 0.70
CA ARG A 160 15.55 20.24 -0.12
C ARG A 160 15.89 20.01 -1.60
N GLN A 161 16.47 18.87 -1.94
CA GLN A 161 16.78 18.47 -3.32
C GLN A 161 15.66 17.66 -3.97
N ALA A 162 14.74 17.08 -3.19
CA ALA A 162 13.53 16.50 -3.72
C ALA A 162 12.52 17.62 -4.08
N THR A 163 11.85 17.50 -5.21
CA THR A 163 10.89 18.50 -5.71
C THR A 163 9.47 17.97 -5.75
N ALA A 164 9.30 16.65 -5.92
CA ALA A 164 8.01 16.01 -6.00
C ALA A 164 8.13 14.50 -5.73
N TRP A 165 6.98 13.82 -5.74
CA TRP A 165 6.91 12.38 -5.87
C TRP A 165 5.79 11.97 -6.82
N ALA A 166 5.93 10.78 -7.40
CA ALA A 166 4.92 10.13 -8.23
C ALA A 166 4.44 8.83 -7.58
N ARG A 167 3.17 8.46 -7.81
CA ARG A 167 2.66 7.14 -7.40
C ARG A 167 3.05 6.08 -8.42
N ALA A 168 3.65 4.99 -7.95
CA ALA A 168 3.94 3.81 -8.76
C ALA A 168 2.92 2.71 -8.44
N ALA A 169 1.88 2.58 -9.26
CA ALA A 169 0.85 1.57 -9.06
C ALA A 169 1.28 0.19 -9.61
N ALA A 170 0.84 -0.88 -8.94
CA ALA A 170 0.94 -2.23 -9.49
C ALA A 170 -0.01 -2.40 -10.69
N LEU A 171 0.29 -3.35 -11.58
CA LEU A 171 -0.50 -3.61 -12.78
C LEU A 171 -1.98 -3.89 -12.44
N GLY A 172 -2.23 -4.77 -11.48
CA GLY A 172 -3.57 -5.08 -10.96
C GLY A 172 -4.06 -4.12 -9.88
N ALA A 173 -3.59 -2.87 -9.82
CA ALA A 173 -4.05 -1.91 -8.80
C ALA A 173 -5.50 -1.46 -9.03
N CYS A 174 -6.14 -0.94 -7.98
CA CYS A 174 -7.49 -0.37 -8.09
C CYS A 174 -7.50 0.89 -8.97
N ALA A 175 -8.69 1.22 -9.50
CA ALA A 175 -8.88 2.39 -10.37
C ALA A 175 -8.39 3.70 -9.75
N PHE A 176 -8.53 3.87 -8.43
CA PHE A 176 -8.03 5.05 -7.73
C PHE A 176 -6.50 5.15 -7.79
N CYS A 177 -5.79 4.05 -7.53
CA CYS A 177 -4.34 4.03 -7.61
C CYS A 177 -3.82 4.21 -9.03
N LYS A 178 -4.49 3.61 -10.02
CA LYS A 178 -4.19 3.80 -11.45
C LYS A 178 -4.36 5.25 -11.87
N LEU A 179 -5.44 5.90 -11.42
CA LEU A 179 -5.69 7.33 -11.66
C LEU A 179 -4.61 8.21 -11.04
N LEU A 180 -4.20 7.92 -9.80
CA LEU A 180 -3.15 8.71 -9.15
C LEU A 180 -1.77 8.47 -9.79
N ALA A 181 -1.49 7.28 -10.31
CA ALA A 181 -0.25 6.95 -11.03
C ALA A 181 -0.20 7.60 -12.41
N SER A 182 -1.31 7.69 -13.14
CA SER A 182 -1.37 8.30 -14.47
C SER A 182 -1.11 9.81 -14.47
N ARG A 183 -1.20 10.47 -13.31
CA ARG A 183 -0.88 11.91 -13.17
C ARG A 183 0.62 12.21 -13.17
N GLY A 184 1.48 11.23 -12.93
CA GLY A 184 2.93 11.44 -12.79
C GLY A 184 3.34 12.19 -11.52
N ALA A 185 4.43 12.95 -11.59
CA ALA A 185 5.05 13.63 -10.44
C ALA A 185 4.41 14.98 -10.10
N VAL A 186 3.10 14.97 -9.82
CA VAL A 186 2.31 16.17 -9.51
C VAL A 186 2.19 16.46 -8.02
N TYR A 187 2.66 15.55 -7.16
CA TYR A 187 2.57 15.72 -5.72
C TYR A 187 3.85 16.39 -5.23
N ALA A 188 3.75 17.68 -4.91
CA ALA A 188 4.80 18.38 -4.20
C ALA A 188 4.89 17.87 -2.75
N GLN A 189 5.92 18.32 -2.04
CA GLN A 189 6.31 17.85 -0.70
C GLN A 189 5.13 17.77 0.30
N ASP A 190 4.16 18.69 0.21
CA ASP A 190 3.06 18.83 1.18
C ASP A 190 1.64 18.73 0.59
N THR A 191 1.47 18.37 -0.69
CA THR A 191 0.17 18.57 -1.36
C THR A 191 -0.81 17.40 -1.30
N ALA A 192 -0.39 16.20 -0.87
CA ALA A 192 -1.27 15.03 -0.79
C ALA A 192 -0.82 13.95 0.18
N ASP A 193 -1.79 13.37 0.89
CA ASP A 193 -1.61 12.13 1.63
C ASP A 193 -1.66 10.88 0.75
N PHE A 194 -0.76 9.95 1.03
CA PHE A 194 -0.78 8.64 0.37
C PHE A 194 -1.83 7.76 1.05
N ARG A 195 -3.03 7.77 0.49
CA ARG A 195 -4.09 6.82 0.88
C ARG A 195 -3.99 5.55 0.04
N ALA A 196 -4.18 4.42 0.71
CA ALA A 196 -4.19 3.08 0.14
C ALA A 196 -5.19 2.20 0.91
N HIS A 197 -5.84 1.29 0.20
CA HIS A 197 -6.70 0.28 0.81
C HIS A 197 -5.88 -0.93 1.27
N ASP A 198 -6.51 -1.81 2.04
CA ASP A 198 -5.92 -3.08 2.46
C ASP A 198 -5.57 -3.94 1.22
N GLY A 199 -4.40 -4.58 1.22
CA GLY A 199 -3.91 -5.34 0.05
C GLY A 199 -3.39 -4.48 -1.14
N CYS A 200 -3.13 -3.19 -0.94
CA CYS A 200 -2.57 -2.34 -1.99
C CYS A 200 -1.05 -2.52 -2.18
N HIS A 201 -0.61 -2.70 -3.43
CA HIS A 201 0.81 -2.88 -3.80
C HIS A 201 1.41 -1.65 -4.51
N CYS A 202 0.93 -0.44 -4.20
CA CYS A 202 1.45 0.80 -4.78
C CYS A 202 2.61 1.37 -3.96
N GLY A 203 3.53 2.03 -4.64
CA GLY A 203 4.70 2.69 -4.06
C GLY A 203 4.79 4.18 -4.39
N VAL A 204 5.86 4.81 -3.89
CA VAL A 204 6.18 6.24 -4.03
C VAL A 204 7.53 6.34 -4.73
N ILE A 205 7.63 7.16 -5.77
CA ILE A 205 8.88 7.43 -6.49
C ILE A 205 9.28 8.88 -6.22
N PRO A 206 10.43 9.14 -5.58
CA PRO A 206 10.91 10.51 -5.39
C PRO A 206 11.39 11.10 -6.72
N VAL A 207 11.22 12.40 -6.87
CA VAL A 207 11.73 13.17 -8.01
C VAL A 207 12.59 14.32 -7.47
N PHE A 208 13.81 14.43 -7.99
CA PHE A 208 14.79 15.41 -7.53
C PHE A 208 14.93 16.59 -8.49
N LYS A 209 15.57 17.66 -8.03
CA LYS A 209 15.91 18.83 -8.84
C LYS A 209 16.66 18.41 -10.10
N GLY A 210 16.22 18.91 -11.25
CA GLY A 210 16.81 18.59 -12.55
C GLY A 210 16.36 17.25 -13.14
N GLN A 211 15.54 16.46 -12.45
CA GLN A 211 14.90 15.28 -13.04
C GLN A 211 13.56 15.62 -13.71
N ARG A 212 13.26 14.88 -14.79
CA ARG A 212 11.91 14.77 -15.36
C ARG A 212 11.34 13.39 -15.05
N PHE A 213 10.12 13.35 -14.50
CA PHE A 213 9.42 12.09 -14.32
C PHE A 213 8.79 11.62 -15.65
N GLU A 214 9.01 10.36 -15.99
CA GLU A 214 8.44 9.70 -17.15
C GLU A 214 7.55 8.54 -16.71
N LEU A 215 6.29 8.57 -17.14
CA LEU A 215 5.35 7.49 -16.90
C LEU A 215 5.86 6.19 -17.53
N SER A 216 5.74 5.08 -16.80
CA SER A 216 5.89 3.73 -17.35
C SER A 216 4.93 3.50 -18.52
N ARG A 217 5.18 2.46 -19.32
CA ARG A 217 4.30 2.09 -20.43
C ARG A 217 2.85 1.92 -19.98
N GLN A 218 2.64 1.28 -18.83
CA GLN A 218 1.29 1.02 -18.31
C GLN A 218 0.66 2.28 -17.72
N ALA A 219 1.42 3.12 -17.03
CA ALA A 219 0.89 4.39 -16.53
C ALA A 219 0.52 5.37 -17.66
N ARG A 220 1.26 5.36 -18.79
CA ARG A 220 0.88 6.07 -20.02
C ARG A 220 -0.42 5.56 -20.62
N GLU A 221 -0.65 4.25 -20.59
CA GLU A 221 -1.91 3.69 -21.07
C GLU A 221 -3.09 4.10 -20.19
N TRP A 222 -2.92 4.08 -18.87
CA TRP A 222 -3.92 4.61 -17.94
C TRP A 222 -4.14 6.11 -18.11
N GLU A 223 -3.09 6.88 -18.43
CA GLU A 223 -3.22 8.29 -18.77
C GLU A 223 -4.06 8.49 -20.04
N ARG A 224 -3.80 7.71 -21.10
CA ARG A 224 -4.60 7.73 -22.33
C ARG A 224 -6.08 7.44 -22.03
N ILE A 225 -6.36 6.36 -21.30
CA ILE A 225 -7.73 5.98 -20.90
C ILE A 225 -8.38 7.10 -20.08
N TYR A 226 -7.65 7.72 -19.15
CA TYR A 226 -8.18 8.83 -18.36
C TYR A 226 -8.54 10.04 -19.24
N ARG A 227 -7.63 10.46 -20.12
CA ARG A 227 -7.84 11.63 -21.01
C ARG A 227 -9.02 11.42 -21.96
N GLU A 228 -9.18 10.20 -22.48
CA GLU A 228 -10.22 9.90 -23.46
C GLU A 228 -11.61 9.75 -22.84
N TYR A 229 -11.72 9.17 -21.63
CA TYR A 229 -13.01 8.76 -21.07
C TYR A 229 -13.45 9.51 -19.80
N ALA A 230 -12.55 10.23 -19.12
CA ALA A 230 -12.83 10.79 -17.79
C ALA A 230 -12.40 12.25 -17.61
N GLU A 231 -11.42 12.73 -18.39
CA GLU A 231 -11.00 14.13 -18.34
C GLU A 231 -12.14 15.07 -18.77
N GLY A 232 -12.25 16.23 -18.12
CA GLY A 232 -13.35 17.18 -18.36
C GLY A 232 -14.68 16.85 -17.66
N HIS A 233 -14.76 15.77 -16.88
CA HIS A 233 -15.97 15.37 -16.13
C HIS A 233 -15.83 15.57 -14.60
N PRO A 234 -15.78 16.80 -14.09
CA PRO A 234 -15.54 17.07 -12.67
C PRO A 234 -16.58 16.37 -11.79
N GLY A 235 -16.11 15.66 -10.76
CA GLY A 235 -16.95 14.89 -9.83
C GLY A 235 -17.23 13.45 -10.27
N ASP A 236 -17.15 13.17 -11.57
CA ASP A 236 -17.44 11.85 -12.15
C ASP A 236 -16.18 11.11 -12.65
N GLN A 237 -15.03 11.78 -12.68
CA GLN A 237 -13.77 11.26 -13.23
C GLN A 237 -13.43 9.84 -12.76
N LEU A 238 -13.47 9.57 -11.45
CA LEU A 238 -13.10 8.25 -10.93
C LEU A 238 -14.10 7.16 -11.34
N ARG A 239 -15.40 7.49 -11.42
CA ARG A 239 -16.46 6.56 -11.83
C ARG A 239 -16.31 6.21 -13.31
N LEU A 240 -16.15 7.22 -14.17
CA LEU A 240 -15.94 7.05 -15.60
C LEU A 240 -14.64 6.31 -15.90
N PHE A 241 -13.56 6.69 -15.23
CA PHE A 241 -12.27 6.03 -15.37
C PHE A 241 -12.32 4.56 -14.93
N ARG A 242 -13.00 4.25 -13.82
CA ARG A 242 -13.20 2.86 -13.38
C ARG A 242 -13.94 2.03 -14.43
N ARG A 243 -14.99 2.60 -15.04
CA ARG A 243 -15.74 1.94 -16.12
C ARG A 243 -14.85 1.71 -17.35
N ALA A 244 -14.10 2.72 -17.77
CA ALA A 244 -13.20 2.61 -18.91
C ALA A 244 -12.06 1.59 -18.68
N LEU A 245 -11.49 1.54 -17.48
CA LEU A 245 -10.50 0.52 -17.13
C LEU A 245 -11.06 -0.91 -17.23
N ALA A 246 -12.33 -1.14 -16.87
CA ALA A 246 -12.93 -2.46 -16.98
C ALA A 246 -13.04 -2.95 -18.44
N GLU A 247 -13.09 -2.02 -19.40
CA GLU A 247 -13.21 -2.32 -20.84
C GLU A 247 -11.85 -2.34 -21.56
N TYR A 248 -10.96 -1.41 -21.21
CA TYR A 248 -9.74 -1.13 -22.00
C TYR A 248 -8.43 -1.46 -21.28
N ASP A 249 -8.44 -1.72 -19.97
CA ASP A 249 -7.21 -2.07 -19.27
C ASP A 249 -6.80 -3.52 -19.54
N SER A 250 -5.55 -3.71 -19.93
CA SER A 250 -4.96 -5.05 -20.10
C SER A 250 -4.68 -5.75 -18.77
N ASN A 251 -4.75 -5.04 -17.65
CA ASN A 251 -4.50 -5.57 -16.30
C ASN A 251 -5.63 -5.17 -15.34
N PRO A 252 -6.88 -5.60 -15.57
CA PRO A 252 -8.00 -5.23 -14.69
C PRO A 252 -7.74 -5.70 -13.26
N LEU A 253 -8.33 -4.99 -12.29
CA LEU A 253 -8.25 -5.40 -10.89
C LEU A 253 -8.94 -6.78 -10.75
N PRO A 254 -8.30 -7.78 -10.11
CA PRO A 254 -8.94 -9.08 -9.90
C PRO A 254 -10.29 -8.92 -9.19
N GLY A 255 -11.35 -9.49 -9.76
CA GLY A 255 -12.71 -9.42 -9.21
C GLY A 255 -13.47 -8.12 -9.50
N SER A 256 -13.03 -7.28 -10.45
CA SER A 256 -13.71 -6.02 -10.81
C SER A 256 -14.75 -6.13 -11.94
N HIS A 257 -15.37 -7.30 -12.12
CA HIS A 257 -16.45 -7.51 -13.09
C HIS A 257 -17.82 -7.26 -12.46
#